data_AF-A0A962T895-F1
#
_entry.id   AF-A0A962T895-F1
#
_cell.length_a   1.000
_cell.length_b   1.000
_cell.length_c   1.000
_cell.angle_alpha   90.00
_cell.angle_beta   90.00
_cell.angle_gamma   90.00
#
_symmetry.space_group_name_H-M   'P 1'
#
loop_
_entity.id
_entity.type
_entity.pdbx_description
1 polymer ?
#
loop_
_entity_poly.entity_id
_entity_poly.type
_entity_poly.pdbx_seq_one_letter_code
_entity_poly.pdbx_strand_id
1 'polypeptide(L)'
;MGTSIKLLVSASALAALLGGCYVIPVEQDGQVVYQGPYLLPPSGTQAVPGKAGPITLSARLYPNNDLAVSTGVVSGSVTNMMTGKGRFALNYKGEAYAGEATRVSDDDRRGVASAFSPSGGYMSCEYQMNTPRQGAGTCVFSDGAQYKLHIGG
;
A
#
# COMPACT_ATOMS: atom_id res chain seq x y z
N MET A 1 -55.08 -23.86 -8.95
CA MET A 1 -53.83 -23.80 -9.76
C MET A 1 -53.21 -22.41 -9.56
N GLY A 2 -52.49 -22.14 -8.46
CA GLY A 2 -52.03 -20.76 -8.20
C GLY A 2 -51.24 -20.48 -6.93
N THR A 3 -51.28 -21.38 -5.94
CA THR A 3 -50.54 -21.21 -4.67
C THR A 3 -49.18 -21.91 -4.66
N SER A 4 -49.01 -23.02 -5.38
CA SER A 4 -47.75 -23.80 -5.39
C SER A 4 -46.61 -23.13 -6.18
N ILE A 5 -46.91 -22.29 -7.16
CA ILE A 5 -45.88 -21.57 -7.95
C ILE A 5 -45.27 -20.41 -7.15
N LYS A 6 -46.04 -19.77 -6.25
CA LYS A 6 -45.53 -18.66 -5.43
C LYS A 6 -44.50 -19.12 -4.40
N LEU A 7 -44.63 -20.34 -3.86
CA LEU A 7 -43.67 -20.88 -2.90
C LEU A 7 -42.31 -21.22 -3.52
N LEU A 8 -42.29 -21.64 -4.79
CA LEU A 8 -41.04 -21.98 -5.48
C LEU A 8 -40.20 -20.75 -5.83
N VAL A 9 -40.83 -19.62 -6.16
CA VAL A 9 -40.10 -18.37 -6.47
C VAL A 9 -39.47 -17.75 -5.21
N SER A 10 -40.13 -17.85 -4.06
CA SER A 10 -39.57 -17.37 -2.79
C SER A 10 -38.40 -18.20 -2.27
N ALA A 11 -38.30 -19.48 -2.64
CA ALA A 11 -37.22 -20.36 -2.19
C ALA A 11 -35.89 -20.10 -2.91
N SER A 12 -35.92 -19.67 -4.18
CA SER A 12 -34.72 -19.42 -4.98
C SER A 12 -34.01 -18.11 -4.62
N ALA A 13 -34.74 -17.11 -4.11
CA ALA A 13 -34.19 -15.81 -3.73
C ALA A 13 -33.33 -15.85 -2.45
N LEU A 14 -33.56 -16.85 -1.58
CA LEU A 14 -32.84 -16.97 -0.31
C LEU A 14 -31.48 -17.68 -0.45
N ALA A 15 -31.31 -18.52 -1.48
CA ALA A 15 -30.05 -19.26 -1.70
C ALA A 15 -28.93 -18.35 -2.25
N ALA A 16 -29.26 -17.23 -2.89
CA ALA A 16 -28.26 -16.30 -3.43
C ALA A 16 -27.61 -15.40 -2.35
N LEU A 17 -28.20 -15.31 -1.15
CA LEU A 17 -27.67 -14.50 -0.06
C LEU A 17 -26.54 -15.18 0.73
N LEU A 18 -26.28 -16.48 0.50
CA LEU A 18 -25.23 -17.23 1.20
C LEU A 18 -23.93 -17.37 0.40
N GLY A 19 -23.90 -16.90 -0.86
CA GLY A 19 -22.71 -16.89 -1.70
C GLY A 19 -21.86 -15.63 -1.51
N GLY A 20 -21.41 -15.35 -0.29
CA GLY A 20 -20.43 -14.30 -0.07
C GLY A 20 -19.09 -14.72 -0.69
N CYS A 21 -18.68 -14.10 -1.80
CA CYS A 21 -17.32 -14.26 -2.31
C CYS A 21 -16.35 -13.65 -1.29
N TYR A 22 -15.86 -14.48 -0.36
CA TYR A 22 -14.85 -14.07 0.59
C TYR A 22 -13.48 -14.17 -0.08
N VAL A 23 -12.85 -13.02 -0.30
CA VAL A 23 -11.47 -12.94 -0.77
C VAL A 23 -10.54 -13.24 0.40
N ILE A 24 -9.79 -14.34 0.31
CA ILE A 24 -8.73 -14.67 1.27
C ILE A 24 -7.43 -14.11 0.70
N PRO A 25 -6.64 -13.34 1.46
CA PRO A 25 -5.31 -12.94 1.01
C PRO A 25 -4.44 -14.18 0.81
N VAL A 26 -3.90 -14.30 -0.40
CA VAL A 26 -2.97 -15.36 -0.79
C VAL A 26 -1.58 -14.74 -0.91
N GLU A 27 -0.57 -15.38 -0.31
CA GLU A 27 0.82 -14.94 -0.42
C GLU A 27 1.38 -15.26 -1.81
N GLN A 28 2.49 -14.63 -2.23
CA GLN A 28 3.04 -14.75 -3.59
C GLN A 28 3.40 -16.18 -4.02
N ASP A 29 3.56 -17.10 -3.05
CA ASP A 29 3.81 -18.53 -3.26
C ASP A 29 2.53 -19.39 -3.37
N GLY A 30 1.34 -18.77 -3.41
CA GLY A 30 0.05 -19.47 -3.56
C GLY A 30 -0.51 -20.06 -2.26
N GLN A 31 0.10 -19.76 -1.12
CA GLN A 31 -0.36 -20.20 0.21
C GLN A 31 -1.50 -19.31 0.71
N VAL A 32 -2.61 -19.95 1.12
CA VAL A 32 -3.80 -19.30 1.65
C VAL A 32 -3.62 -19.01 3.15
N VAL A 33 -3.67 -17.76 3.56
CA VAL A 33 -3.54 -17.38 4.98
C VAL A 33 -4.91 -17.50 5.68
N TYR A 34 -5.16 -18.63 6.34
CA TYR A 34 -6.32 -18.81 7.22
C TYR A 34 -6.03 -18.21 8.61
N GLN A 35 -6.62 -17.06 8.94
CA GLN A 35 -6.67 -16.58 10.33
C GLN A 35 -7.77 -17.34 11.09
N GLY A 36 -7.45 -18.57 11.51
CA GLY A 36 -8.29 -19.36 12.42
C GLY A 36 -8.25 -18.83 13.87
N PRO A 37 -9.26 -19.15 14.70
CA PRO A 37 -9.30 -18.75 16.10
C PRO A 37 -8.15 -19.42 16.88
N TYR A 38 -7.47 -18.61 17.69
CA TYR A 38 -6.24 -18.89 18.42
C TYR A 38 -6.19 -20.27 19.07
N LEU A 39 -5.49 -21.21 18.44
CA LEU A 39 -4.91 -22.37 19.12
C LEU A 39 -3.53 -21.95 19.61
N LEU A 40 -3.36 -21.87 20.93
CA LEU A 40 -2.06 -21.66 21.56
C LEU A 40 -1.10 -22.76 21.07
N PRO A 41 0.10 -22.41 20.56
CA PRO A 41 1.07 -23.40 20.13
C PRO A 41 1.53 -24.25 21.33
N PRO A 42 1.81 -25.55 21.13
CA PRO A 42 2.33 -26.41 22.19
C PRO A 42 3.66 -25.86 22.72
N SER A 43 3.80 -25.87 24.05
CA SER A 43 4.99 -25.40 24.76
C SER A 43 6.24 -26.14 24.28
N GLY A 44 7.06 -25.50 23.45
CA GLY A 44 8.33 -26.06 22.97
C GLY A 44 8.69 -25.76 21.52
N THR A 45 7.77 -25.24 20.71
CA THR A 45 8.14 -24.70 19.39
C THR A 45 8.85 -23.36 19.58
N GLN A 46 10.16 -23.36 19.36
CA GLN A 46 10.91 -22.13 19.18
C GLN A 46 10.29 -21.38 17.99
N ALA A 47 9.85 -20.14 18.23
CA ALA A 47 9.43 -19.26 17.16
C ALA A 47 10.59 -19.11 16.19
N VAL A 48 10.46 -19.70 15.00
CA VAL A 48 11.36 -19.39 13.89
C VAL A 48 11.22 -17.88 13.68
N PRO A 49 12.30 -17.08 13.70
CA PRO A 49 12.18 -15.66 13.44
C PRO A 49 11.55 -15.50 12.06
N GLY A 50 10.29 -15.05 12.03
CA GLY A 50 9.62 -14.72 10.78
C GLY A 50 10.51 -13.74 10.05
N LYS A 51 11.02 -14.14 8.88
CA LYS A 51 11.80 -13.26 8.01
C LYS A 51 10.97 -12.00 7.83
N ALA A 52 11.44 -10.87 8.36
CA ALA A 52 10.60 -9.68 8.42
C ALA A 52 10.08 -9.36 7.02
N GLY A 53 8.74 -9.39 6.89
CA GLY A 53 8.08 -9.19 5.62
C GLY A 53 8.18 -7.73 5.16
N PRO A 54 7.71 -7.42 3.94
CA PRO A 54 7.60 -6.06 3.46
C PRO A 54 6.86 -5.17 4.46
N ILE A 55 7.43 -4.00 4.78
CA ILE A 55 6.80 -3.04 5.69
C ILE A 55 6.24 -1.90 4.84
N THR A 56 4.93 -1.75 4.84
CA THR A 56 4.25 -0.60 4.22
C THR A 56 4.18 0.55 5.22
N LEU A 57 4.78 1.68 4.85
CA LEU A 57 4.82 2.93 5.60
C LEU A 57 3.86 3.92 4.96
N SER A 58 3.11 4.68 5.76
CA SER A 58 2.33 5.81 5.23
C SER A 58 3.27 6.94 4.83
N ALA A 59 2.98 7.56 3.68
CA ALA A 59 3.64 8.76 3.21
C ALA A 59 2.64 9.91 3.09
N ARG A 60 3.02 11.10 3.57
CA ARG A 60 2.26 12.34 3.39
C ARG A 60 3.15 13.39 2.74
N LEU A 61 2.62 14.04 1.72
CA LEU A 61 3.27 15.06 0.94
C LEU A 61 2.56 16.39 1.21
N TYR A 62 3.26 17.32 1.85
CA TYR A 62 2.76 18.65 2.15
C TYR A 62 3.24 19.67 1.09
N PRO A 63 2.38 20.59 0.64
CA PRO A 63 2.78 21.60 -0.34
C PRO A 63 4.01 22.42 0.06
N ASN A 64 4.91 22.66 -0.90
CA ASN A 64 6.11 23.49 -0.72
C ASN A 64 6.23 24.64 -1.74
N ASN A 65 5.27 24.77 -2.66
CA ASN A 65 5.16 25.89 -3.61
C ASN A 65 3.70 26.17 -3.99
N ASP A 66 3.44 27.29 -4.67
CA ASP A 66 2.08 27.72 -5.04
C ASP A 66 1.36 26.70 -5.93
N LEU A 67 2.09 26.02 -6.82
CA LEU A 67 1.54 24.94 -7.65
C LEU A 67 1.02 23.79 -6.80
N ALA A 68 1.77 23.35 -5.79
CA ALA A 68 1.36 22.29 -4.88
C ALA A 68 0.21 22.72 -3.95
N VAL A 69 0.18 24.00 -3.54
CA VAL A 69 -0.89 24.54 -2.67
C VAL A 69 -2.25 24.40 -3.35
N SER A 70 -2.33 24.60 -4.67
CA SER A 70 -3.57 24.44 -5.44
C SER A 70 -4.17 23.03 -5.38
N THR A 71 -3.34 22.01 -5.21
CA THR A 71 -3.75 20.60 -5.15
C THR A 71 -3.90 20.09 -3.71
N GLY A 72 -3.29 20.78 -2.74
CA GLY A 72 -3.37 20.42 -1.33
C GLY A 72 -2.47 19.24 -0.95
N VAL A 73 -2.74 18.64 0.22
CA VAL A 73 -1.95 17.54 0.77
C VAL A 73 -2.20 16.25 -0.02
N VAL A 74 -1.11 15.56 -0.36
CA VAL A 74 -1.14 14.29 -1.08
C VAL A 74 -0.76 13.16 -0.14
N SER A 75 -1.51 12.04 -0.18
CA SER A 75 -1.21 10.86 0.62
C SER A 75 -0.78 9.68 -0.26
N GLY A 76 0.14 8.88 0.27
CA GLY A 76 0.62 7.68 -0.39
C GLY A 76 1.15 6.64 0.61
N SER A 77 1.84 5.66 0.06
CA SER A 77 2.47 4.57 0.80
C SER A 77 3.82 4.23 0.21
N VAL A 78 4.77 3.90 1.09
CA VAL A 78 6.10 3.39 0.75
C VAL A 78 6.22 1.98 1.30
N THR A 79 6.26 0.98 0.43
CA THR A 79 6.53 -0.40 0.84
C THR A 79 8.02 -0.64 0.81
N ASN A 80 8.65 -0.75 1.97
CA ASN A 80 10.04 -1.17 2.09
C ASN A 80 10.09 -2.70 2.04
N MET A 81 10.70 -3.27 1.00
CA MET A 81 10.84 -4.71 0.83
C MET A 81 12.01 -5.30 1.64
N MET A 82 12.72 -4.48 2.42
CA MET A 82 13.94 -4.79 3.18
C MET A 82 15.13 -5.32 2.35
N THR A 83 15.02 -5.33 1.03
CA THR A 83 16.06 -5.77 0.07
C THR A 83 16.85 -4.60 -0.51
N GLY A 84 16.70 -3.40 0.02
CA GLY A 84 17.25 -2.16 -0.54
C GLY A 84 16.38 -1.54 -1.66
N LYS A 85 15.34 -2.26 -2.09
CA LYS A 85 14.29 -1.78 -2.98
C LYS A 85 12.97 -1.62 -2.22
N GLY A 86 12.14 -0.72 -2.71
CA GLY A 86 10.82 -0.42 -2.20
C GLY A 86 9.88 -0.05 -3.33
N ARG A 87 8.59 -0.07 -3.04
CA ARG A 87 7.54 0.36 -3.97
C ARG A 87 6.91 1.63 -3.43
N PHE A 88 6.71 2.61 -4.30
CA PHE A 88 6.08 3.87 -3.94
C PHE A 88 4.77 4.01 -4.71
N ALA A 89 3.70 4.38 -4.00
CA ALA A 89 2.39 4.61 -4.59
C ALA A 89 1.71 5.81 -3.94
N LEU A 90 1.14 6.71 -4.72
CA LEU A 90 0.32 7.83 -4.23
C LEU A 90 -0.74 8.25 -5.23
N ASN A 91 -1.68 9.08 -4.79
CA ASN A 91 -2.69 9.67 -5.65
C ASN A 91 -2.47 11.18 -5.78
N TYR A 92 -2.24 11.68 -6.99
CA TYR A 92 -2.07 13.09 -7.29
C TYR A 92 -3.04 13.51 -8.40
N LYS A 93 -3.82 14.58 -8.15
CA LYS A 93 -4.84 15.10 -9.09
C LYS A 93 -5.83 14.04 -9.61
N GLY A 94 -6.15 13.04 -8.78
CA GLY A 94 -7.05 11.94 -9.14
C GLY A 94 -6.39 10.81 -9.92
N GLU A 95 -5.07 10.86 -10.13
CA GLU A 95 -4.31 9.81 -10.80
C GLU A 95 -3.42 9.05 -9.83
N ALA A 96 -3.33 7.73 -10.03
CA ALA A 96 -2.43 6.88 -9.26
C ALA A 96 -1.03 6.90 -9.88
N TYR A 97 -0.05 7.36 -9.10
CA TYR A 97 1.35 7.27 -9.44
C TYR A 97 1.93 6.03 -8.79
N ALA A 98 2.64 5.21 -9.56
CA ALA A 98 3.30 4.01 -9.08
C ALA A 98 4.76 3.97 -9.53
N GLY A 99 5.63 3.46 -8.67
CA GLY A 99 7.02 3.28 -9.00
C GLY A 99 7.84 2.65 -7.88
N GLU A 100 9.13 2.95 -7.89
CA GLU A 100 10.13 2.26 -7.08
C GLU A 100 10.91 3.25 -6.21
N ALA A 101 11.36 2.76 -5.06
CA ALA A 101 12.22 3.45 -4.12
C ALA A 101 13.49 2.63 -3.91
N THR A 102 14.65 3.28 -3.92
CA THR A 102 15.94 2.61 -3.81
C THR A 102 16.82 3.37 -2.84
N ARG A 103 17.56 2.65 -1.98
CA ARG A 103 18.60 3.26 -1.14
C ARG A 103 19.83 3.62 -1.97
N VAL A 104 20.45 4.75 -1.67
CA VAL A 104 21.69 5.17 -2.33
C VAL A 104 22.87 4.46 -1.65
N SER A 105 23.76 3.86 -2.42
CA SER A 105 24.82 2.96 -1.91
C SER A 105 25.83 3.62 -0.95
N ASP A 106 25.96 4.95 -0.99
CA ASP A 106 26.89 5.71 -0.14
C ASP A 106 26.28 6.14 1.21
N ASP A 107 24.95 6.05 1.38
CA ASP A 107 24.26 6.38 2.63
C ASP A 107 23.01 5.50 2.80
N ASP A 108 23.08 4.53 3.71
CA ASP A 108 21.98 3.59 4.04
C ASP A 108 20.67 4.28 4.45
N ARG A 109 20.74 5.56 4.86
CA ARG A 109 19.59 6.36 5.25
C ARG A 109 19.03 7.17 4.08
N ARG A 110 19.81 7.50 3.06
CA ARG A 110 19.34 8.28 1.90
C ARG A 110 18.76 7.34 0.83
N GLY A 111 17.68 7.78 0.21
CA GLY A 111 17.05 7.06 -0.89
C GLY A 111 16.47 8.00 -1.92
N VAL A 112 16.24 7.44 -3.10
CA VAL A 112 15.52 8.08 -4.20
C VAL A 112 14.29 7.26 -4.52
N ALA A 113 13.17 7.91 -4.84
CA ALA A 113 11.98 7.26 -5.31
C ALA A 113 11.47 7.94 -6.58
N SER A 114 11.11 7.14 -7.58
CA SER A 114 10.59 7.63 -8.86
C SER A 114 9.30 6.89 -9.17
N ALA A 115 8.33 7.60 -9.73
CA ALA A 115 7.06 7.01 -10.11
C ALA A 115 6.45 7.73 -11.31
N PHE A 116 5.52 7.04 -11.97
CA PHE A 116 4.82 7.53 -13.14
C PHE A 116 3.31 7.30 -13.01
N SER A 117 2.56 8.14 -13.72
CA SER A 117 1.11 8.03 -13.93
C SER A 117 0.83 7.44 -15.32
N PRO A 118 -0.27 6.68 -15.50
CA PRO A 118 -0.69 6.20 -16.83
C PRO A 118 -0.89 7.31 -17.88
N SER A 119 -1.14 8.55 -17.44
CA SER A 119 -1.29 9.72 -18.31
C SER A 119 0.03 10.32 -18.79
N GLY A 120 1.18 9.79 -18.34
CA GLY A 120 2.51 10.27 -18.70
C GLY A 120 3.12 11.27 -17.72
N GLY A 121 2.45 11.59 -16.61
CA GLY A 121 3.06 12.32 -15.50
C GLY A 121 4.17 11.51 -14.82
N TYR A 122 5.21 12.18 -14.33
CA TYR A 122 6.26 11.54 -13.53
C TYR A 122 6.58 12.37 -12.29
N MET A 123 7.19 11.72 -11.31
CA MET A 123 7.72 12.41 -10.13
C MET A 123 9.02 11.77 -9.67
N SER A 124 9.83 12.59 -9.02
CA SER A 124 11.09 12.18 -8.37
C SER A 124 11.10 12.70 -6.94
N CYS A 125 11.48 11.84 -6.00
CA CYS A 125 11.58 12.13 -4.59
C CYS A 125 12.97 11.77 -4.08
N GLU A 126 13.56 12.69 -3.33
CA GLU A 126 14.73 12.40 -2.49
C GLU A 126 14.27 12.33 -1.04
N TYR A 127 14.67 11.29 -0.32
CA TYR A 127 14.31 11.12 1.08
C TYR A 127 15.47 10.62 1.92
N GLN A 128 15.40 10.91 3.21
CA GLN A 128 16.31 10.38 4.21
C GLN A 128 15.50 9.77 5.37
N MET A 129 15.85 8.55 5.74
CA MET A 129 15.26 7.82 6.85
C MET A 129 15.98 8.18 8.15
N ASN A 130 15.23 8.70 9.12
CA ASN A 130 15.72 8.99 10.46
C ASN A 130 15.67 7.73 11.34
N THR A 131 14.65 6.90 11.14
CA THR A 131 14.47 5.59 11.78
C THR A 131 14.07 4.55 10.73
N PRO A 132 14.04 3.24 11.03
CA PRO A 132 13.59 2.22 10.08
C PRO A 132 12.15 2.41 9.56
N ARG A 133 11.33 3.22 10.25
CA ARG A 133 9.93 3.46 9.92
C ARG A 133 9.58 4.92 9.67
N GLN A 134 10.51 5.85 9.90
CA GLN A 134 10.26 7.29 9.78
C GLN A 134 11.35 7.98 8.98
N GLY A 135 10.96 8.92 8.13
CA GLY A 135 11.85 9.70 7.29
C GLY A 135 11.19 10.96 6.77
N ALA A 136 12.00 11.80 6.14
CA ALA A 136 11.53 13.02 5.50
C ALA A 136 12.29 13.26 4.19
N GLY A 137 11.70 14.05 3.31
CA GLY A 137 12.26 14.28 1.99
C GLY A 137 11.56 15.38 1.21
N THR A 138 11.85 15.44 -0.08
CA THR A 138 11.25 16.35 -1.04
C THR A 138 10.89 15.61 -2.31
N CYS A 139 9.69 15.88 -2.84
CA CYS A 139 9.22 15.34 -4.11
C CYS A 139 8.97 16.47 -5.09
N VAL A 140 9.31 16.25 -6.36
CA VAL A 140 9.06 17.15 -7.48
C VAL A 140 8.27 16.38 -8.54
N PHE A 141 7.16 16.96 -8.97
CA PHE A 141 6.32 16.42 -10.04
C PHE A 141 6.72 17.04 -11.39
N SER A 142 6.35 16.36 -12.47
CA SER A 142 6.62 16.78 -13.85
C SER A 142 5.98 18.13 -14.24
N ASP A 143 4.95 18.56 -13.51
CA ASP A 143 4.31 19.87 -13.66
C ASP A 143 4.98 20.99 -12.85
N GLY A 144 6.07 20.69 -12.13
CA GLY A 144 6.81 21.62 -11.29
C GLY A 144 6.24 21.77 -9.87
N ALA A 145 5.21 21.01 -9.49
CA ALA A 145 4.72 21.00 -8.11
C ALA A 145 5.75 20.38 -7.17
N GLN A 146 6.02 21.06 -6.05
CA GLN A 146 7.02 20.64 -5.06
C GLN A 146 6.35 20.34 -3.73
N TYR A 147 6.74 19.21 -3.14
CA TYR A 147 6.17 18.70 -1.91
C TYR A 147 7.23 18.32 -0.89
N LYS A 148 6.97 18.58 0.40
CA LYS A 148 7.69 18.01 1.54
C LYS A 148 7.13 16.63 1.84
N LEU A 149 7.95 15.60 1.69
CA LEU A 149 7.59 14.21 1.98
C LEU A 149 7.86 13.89 3.46
N HIS A 150 6.89 13.27 4.11
CA HIS A 150 7.02 12.66 5.42
C HIS A 150 6.64 11.19 5.33
N ILE A 151 7.53 10.31 5.77
CA ILE A 151 7.37 8.86 5.78
C ILE A 151 7.22 8.44 7.24
N GLY A 152 6.20 7.65 7.54
CA GLY A 152 5.92 7.17 8.90
C GLY A 152 5.31 8.25 9.78
N GLY A 153 4.05 8.05 10.16
CA GLY A 153 3.32 8.81 11.17
C GLY A 153 2.83 7.89 12.27
#